data_AF-A0A0M5JD60-F1
#
_entry.id   AF-A0A0M5JD60-F1
#
_cell.length_a   1.000
_cell.length_b   1.000
_cell.length_c   1.000
_cell.angle_alpha   90.00
_cell.angle_beta   90.00
_cell.angle_gamma   90.00
#
_symmetry.space_group_name_H-M   'P 1'
#
loop_
_entity.id
_entity.type
_entity.pdbx_description
1 polymer ?
#
loop_
_entity_poly.entity_id
_entity_poly.type
_entity_poly.pdbx_seq_one_letter_code
_entity_poly.pdbx_strand_id
1 'polypeptide(L)'
;MAGVTDTKTELENLHIYTSNLRKASDLLRTYDIMGVIEPINKYAIPTYFMNSFEKASKVLTEINSPNLKLLVDLYHLQHISGNVTKTLEEKKNLIGHFQIAQAPNRNEPDTLGELNYSYVFQKLEDFGYDDWIGCEYKPKTSTIEGLDWISKFNYSL
;
A
#
# COMPACT_ATOMS: atom_id res chain seq x y z
N MET A 1 -6.64 1.43 -10.24
CA MET A 1 -6.37 -0.03 -10.13
C MET A 1 -5.70 -0.53 -11.41
N ALA A 2 -4.74 -1.44 -11.28
CA ALA A 2 -3.95 -1.99 -12.38
C ALA A 2 -4.67 -3.11 -13.16
N GLY A 3 -5.62 -3.78 -12.51
CA GLY A 3 -6.42 -4.86 -13.11
C GLY A 3 -5.67 -6.17 -13.26
N VAL A 4 -6.34 -7.13 -13.90
CA VAL A 4 -5.79 -8.44 -14.30
C VAL A 4 -5.60 -8.44 -15.82
N THR A 5 -4.54 -9.07 -16.30
CA THR A 5 -4.15 -9.07 -17.72
C THR A 5 -4.15 -10.48 -18.30
N ASP A 6 -4.97 -10.72 -19.33
CA ASP A 6 -5.13 -12.06 -19.92
C ASP A 6 -4.65 -12.16 -21.38
N THR A 7 -4.30 -11.05 -22.04
CA THR A 7 -4.24 -11.00 -23.52
C THR A 7 -2.97 -10.40 -24.12
N LYS A 8 -2.11 -9.73 -23.33
CA LYS A 8 -0.92 -9.01 -23.82
C LYS A 8 0.32 -9.43 -23.07
N THR A 9 1.49 -9.19 -23.65
CA THR A 9 2.78 -9.43 -22.99
C THR A 9 2.97 -8.50 -21.79
N GLU A 10 3.80 -8.91 -20.82
CA GLU A 10 4.15 -8.08 -19.65
C GLU A 10 4.67 -6.70 -20.07
N LEU A 11 5.48 -6.64 -21.12
CA LEU A 11 6.06 -5.38 -21.62
C LEU A 11 5.00 -4.45 -22.20
N GLU A 12 4.06 -4.98 -22.99
CA GLU A 12 2.96 -4.19 -23.55
C GLU A 12 2.02 -3.68 -22.45
N ASN A 13 1.71 -4.53 -21.47
CA ASN A 13 0.89 -4.12 -20.31
C ASN A 13 1.58 -3.03 -19.51
N LEU A 14 2.89 -3.16 -19.26
CA LEU A 14 3.68 -2.15 -18.56
C LEU A 14 3.69 -0.82 -19.32
N HIS A 15 3.90 -0.86 -20.64
CA HIS A 15 3.87 0.34 -21.48
C HIS A 15 2.52 1.06 -21.40
N ILE A 16 1.41 0.32 -21.54
CA ILE A 16 0.05 0.86 -21.47
C ILE A 16 -0.24 1.42 -20.08
N TYR A 17 0.12 0.68 -19.03
CA TYR A 17 -0.07 1.08 -17.64
C TYR A 17 0.66 2.39 -17.34
N THR A 18 1.95 2.48 -17.67
CA THR A 18 2.75 3.69 -17.46
C THR A 18 2.24 4.87 -18.28
N SER A 19 1.83 4.64 -19.54
CA SER A 19 1.24 5.69 -20.40
C SER A 19 -0.06 6.25 -19.82
N ASN A 20 -0.94 5.39 -19.31
CA ASN A 20 -2.18 5.81 -18.66
C ASN A 20 -1.92 6.57 -17.36
N LEU A 21 -0.99 6.10 -16.53
CA LEU A 21 -0.62 6.81 -15.31
C LEU A 21 0.03 8.16 -15.56
N ARG A 22 0.81 8.32 -16.64
CA ARG A 22 1.38 9.61 -17.03
C ARG A 22 0.26 10.63 -17.31
N LYS A 23 -0.74 10.24 -18.11
CA LYS A 23 -1.93 11.06 -18.37
C LYS A 23 -2.72 11.36 -17.10
N ALA A 24 -2.93 10.36 -16.23
CA ALA A 24 -3.59 10.55 -14.95
C ALA A 24 -2.81 11.52 -14.04
N SER A 25 -1.49 11.43 -14.01
CA SER A 25 -0.63 12.28 -13.19
C SER A 25 -0.70 13.76 -13.58
N ASP A 26 -0.89 14.06 -14.87
CA ASP A 26 -1.10 15.43 -15.34
C ASP A 26 -2.45 16.00 -14.87
N LEU A 27 -3.50 15.17 -14.89
CA LEU A 27 -4.81 15.55 -14.36
C LEU A 27 -4.79 15.73 -12.84
N LEU A 28 -4.19 14.79 -12.12
CA LEU A 28 -4.02 14.85 -10.67
C LEU A 28 -3.31 16.13 -10.24
N ARG A 29 -2.24 16.50 -10.94
CA ARG A 29 -1.52 17.76 -10.73
C ARG A 29 -2.38 18.99 -11.02
N THR A 30 -3.22 18.96 -12.06
CA THR A 30 -4.09 20.08 -12.42
C THR A 30 -5.10 20.41 -11.32
N TYR A 31 -5.55 19.40 -10.58
CA TYR A 31 -6.55 19.53 -9.51
C TYR A 31 -5.96 19.44 -8.10
N ASP A 32 -4.63 19.39 -7.98
CA ASP A 32 -3.91 19.19 -6.71
C ASP A 32 -4.42 17.98 -5.90
N ILE A 33 -4.62 16.86 -6.58
CA ILE A 33 -5.05 15.60 -5.99
C ILE A 33 -3.85 14.65 -5.92
N MET A 34 -3.67 13.98 -4.78
CA MET A 34 -2.70 12.89 -4.66
C MET A 34 -3.28 11.60 -5.21
N GLY A 35 -2.73 11.09 -6.32
CA GLY A 35 -3.01 9.74 -6.78
C GLY A 35 -2.04 8.73 -6.18
N VAL A 36 -2.49 7.50 -6.00
CA VAL A 36 -1.64 6.41 -5.54
C VAL A 36 -1.77 5.16 -6.42
N ILE A 37 -0.68 4.40 -6.49
CA ILE A 37 -0.68 3.04 -7.03
C ILE A 37 -0.36 2.04 -5.93
N GLU A 38 -0.94 0.86 -6.02
CA GLU A 38 -0.87 -0.14 -4.96
C GLU A 38 -0.45 -1.51 -5.51
N PRO A 39 0.66 -2.08 -5.00
CA PRO A 39 0.99 -3.47 -5.19
C PRO A 39 0.06 -4.41 -4.40
N ILE A 40 -0.61 -5.34 -5.08
CA ILE A 40 -1.52 -6.32 -4.45
C ILE A 40 -0.90 -7.72 -4.47
N ASN A 41 -1.00 -8.45 -3.35
CA ASN A 41 -0.43 -9.79 -3.24
C ASN A 41 -1.28 -10.86 -3.96
N LYS A 42 -0.63 -11.97 -4.34
CA LYS A 42 -1.28 -13.08 -5.07
C LYS A 42 -2.40 -13.81 -4.30
N TYR A 43 -2.45 -13.70 -2.98
CA TYR A 43 -3.49 -14.34 -2.16
C TYR A 43 -4.79 -13.53 -2.20
N ALA A 44 -4.68 -12.20 -2.33
CA ALA A 44 -5.81 -11.32 -2.55
C ALA A 44 -6.29 -11.36 -4.01
N ILE A 45 -5.38 -11.20 -4.97
CA ILE A 45 -5.69 -11.24 -6.40
C ILE A 45 -4.54 -11.96 -7.15
N PRO A 46 -4.69 -13.25 -7.49
CA PRO A 46 -3.60 -14.09 -8.02
C PRO A 46 -2.84 -13.55 -9.24
N THR A 47 -3.54 -12.88 -10.14
CA THR A 47 -3.02 -12.44 -11.45
C THR A 47 -3.04 -10.92 -11.59
N TYR A 48 -3.05 -10.19 -10.47
CA TYR A 48 -3.06 -8.73 -10.51
C TYR A 48 -1.78 -8.19 -11.14
N PHE A 49 -1.91 -7.24 -12.06
CA PHE A 49 -0.79 -6.73 -12.83
C PHE A 49 0.24 -6.06 -11.92
N MET A 50 -0.18 -5.15 -11.04
CA MET A 50 0.74 -4.48 -10.13
C MET A 50 0.90 -5.29 -8.84
N ASN A 51 1.75 -6.31 -8.84
CA ASN A 51 1.97 -7.23 -7.71
C ASN A 51 3.39 -7.18 -7.13
N SER A 52 4.14 -6.11 -7.42
CA SER A 52 5.54 -5.95 -7.02
C SER A 52 5.83 -4.51 -6.65
N PHE A 53 6.39 -4.30 -5.45
CA PHE A 53 6.86 -3.00 -4.99
C PHE A 53 8.03 -2.47 -5.85
N GLU A 54 8.91 -3.34 -6.34
CA GLU A 54 9.98 -2.94 -7.26
C GLU A 54 9.43 -2.45 -8.61
N LYS A 55 8.44 -3.14 -9.15
CA LYS A 55 7.76 -2.70 -10.39
C LYS A 55 7.08 -1.36 -10.19
N ALA A 56 6.35 -1.18 -9.08
CA ALA A 56 5.70 0.08 -8.74
C ALA A 56 6.72 1.22 -8.61
N SER A 57 7.83 1.01 -7.89
CA SER A 57 8.88 2.02 -7.71
C SER A 57 9.51 2.45 -9.04
N LYS A 58 9.76 1.51 -9.96
CA LYS A 58 10.26 1.83 -11.30
C LYS A 58 9.26 2.69 -12.08
N VAL A 59 7.97 2.33 -12.07
CA VAL A 59 6.93 3.11 -12.77
C VAL A 59 6.82 4.53 -12.20
N LEU A 60 6.78 4.68 -10.87
CA LEU A 60 6.70 5.99 -10.23
C LEU A 60 7.93 6.86 -10.53
N THR A 61 9.12 6.26 -10.53
CA THR A 61 10.37 6.96 -10.86
C THR A 61 10.38 7.40 -12.34
N GLU A 62 9.87 6.57 -13.26
CA GLU A 62 9.78 6.91 -14.68
C GLU A 62 8.77 8.03 -14.98
N ILE A 63 7.66 8.05 -14.23
CA ILE A 63 6.65 9.10 -14.37
C ILE A 63 7.13 10.41 -13.73
N ASN A 64 7.82 10.30 -12.59
CA ASN A 64 8.40 11.42 -11.85
C ASN A 64 7.41 12.57 -11.59
N SER A 65 6.21 12.25 -11.11
CA SER A 65 5.18 13.23 -10.75
C SER A 65 5.07 13.37 -9.24
N PRO A 66 4.98 14.60 -8.69
CA PRO A 66 4.77 14.82 -7.26
C PRO A 66 3.37 14.37 -6.79
N ASN A 67 2.37 14.36 -7.69
CA ASN A 67 0.97 14.01 -7.41
C ASN A 67 0.64 12.53 -7.68
N LEU A 68 1.65 11.68 -7.86
CA LEU A 68 1.47 10.24 -8.00
C LEU A 68 2.47 9.50 -7.11
N LYS A 69 1.96 8.75 -6.14
CA LYS A 69 2.76 8.10 -5.09
C LYS A 69 2.43 6.61 -4.96
N LEU A 70 3.19 5.95 -4.11
CA LEU A 70 3.00 4.56 -3.71
C LEU A 70 2.06 4.51 -2.49
N LEU A 71 1.00 3.72 -2.59
CA LEU A 71 0.28 3.22 -1.43
C LEU A 71 1.01 1.97 -0.94
N VAL A 72 1.31 1.95 0.36
CA VAL A 72 1.86 0.77 1.03
C VAL A 72 0.82 0.18 1.97
N ASP A 73 0.11 -0.85 1.48
CA ASP A 73 -0.64 -1.75 2.35
C ASP A 73 0.36 -2.74 2.97
N LEU A 74 0.51 -2.70 4.30
CA LEU A 74 1.44 -3.58 5.04
C LEU A 74 1.07 -5.06 4.94
N TYR A 75 -0.21 -5.39 4.74
CA TYR A 75 -0.64 -6.76 4.48
C TYR A 75 -0.13 -7.26 3.13
N HIS A 76 -0.23 -6.43 2.08
CA HIS A 76 0.32 -6.77 0.78
C HIS A 76 1.84 -6.79 0.79
N LEU A 77 2.48 -5.83 1.46
CA LEU A 77 3.93 -5.77 1.61
C LEU A 77 4.50 -7.03 2.29
N GLN A 78 3.91 -7.48 3.41
CA GLN A 78 4.38 -8.68 4.10
C GLN A 78 4.33 -9.92 3.19
N HIS A 79 3.26 -10.07 2.40
CA HIS A 79 3.13 -11.20 1.49
C HIS A 79 3.96 -11.10 0.19
N ILE A 80 4.26 -9.89 -0.30
CA ILE A 80 5.01 -9.69 -1.55
C ILE A 80 6.51 -9.68 -1.30
N SER A 81 6.96 -8.93 -0.29
CA SER A 81 8.38 -8.65 -0.07
C SER A 81 8.86 -9.06 1.32
N GLY A 82 7.98 -9.07 2.33
CA GLY A 82 8.41 -9.12 3.71
C GLY A 82 9.36 -7.96 4.02
N ASN A 83 10.33 -8.19 4.91
CA ASN A 83 11.41 -7.24 5.23
C ASN A 83 10.90 -5.79 5.36
N VAL A 84 9.79 -5.62 6.10
CA VAL A 84 8.93 -4.44 6.05
C VAL A 84 9.74 -3.16 6.24
N THR A 85 10.50 -3.07 7.33
CA THR A 85 11.29 -1.87 7.66
C THR A 85 12.22 -1.46 6.53
N LYS A 86 13.01 -2.38 5.97
CA LYS A 86 13.92 -2.03 4.87
C LYS A 86 13.19 -1.65 3.59
N THR A 87 12.11 -2.36 3.26
CA THR A 87 11.31 -1.99 2.09
C THR A 87 10.73 -0.58 2.22
N LEU A 88 10.28 -0.20 3.43
CA LEU A 88 9.81 1.16 3.69
C LEU A 88 10.95 2.19 3.54
N GLU A 89 12.13 1.91 4.11
CA GLU A 89 13.25 2.86 4.10
C GLU A 89 13.75 3.13 2.67
N GLU A 90 13.87 2.07 1.86
CA GLU A 90 14.29 2.16 0.46
C GLU A 90 13.31 2.97 -0.39
N LYS A 91 12.02 2.93 -0.05
CA LYS A 91 10.94 3.52 -0.85
C LYS A 91 10.37 4.80 -0.25
N LYS A 92 10.96 5.30 0.84
CA LYS A 92 10.47 6.44 1.64
C LYS A 92 9.98 7.62 0.80
N ASN A 93 10.75 8.03 -0.22
CA ASN A 93 10.43 9.21 -1.04
C ASN A 93 9.26 9.00 -2.03
N LEU A 94 8.88 7.75 -2.26
CA LEU A 94 7.80 7.36 -3.15
C LEU A 94 6.48 7.16 -2.42
N ILE A 95 6.51 6.93 -1.10
CA ILE A 95 5.31 6.62 -0.32
C ILE A 95 4.45 7.88 -0.17
N GLY A 96 3.15 7.71 -0.37
CA GLY A 96 2.16 8.76 -0.15
C GLY A 96 0.95 8.32 0.66
N HIS A 97 0.78 7.02 0.91
CA HIS A 97 -0.27 6.54 1.80
C HIS A 97 0.08 5.17 2.41
N PHE A 98 -0.41 4.91 3.62
CA PHE A 98 -0.30 3.61 4.29
C PHE A 98 -1.67 3.00 4.54
N GLN A 99 -1.73 1.68 4.41
CA GLN A 99 -2.85 0.87 4.90
C GLN A 99 -2.34 -0.26 5.79
N ILE A 100 -3.18 -0.70 6.72
CA ILE A 100 -2.85 -1.72 7.70
C ILE A 100 -3.90 -2.84 7.77
N ALA A 101 -3.41 -4.07 7.86
CA ALA A 101 -4.15 -5.25 8.27
C ALA A 101 -3.17 -6.35 8.71
N GLN A 102 -3.55 -7.13 9.72
CA GLN A 102 -2.69 -8.18 10.23
C GLN A 102 -2.51 -9.33 9.22
N ALA A 103 -1.28 -9.76 9.01
CA ALA A 103 -0.96 -10.94 8.21
C ALA A 103 -0.98 -12.20 9.09
N PRO A 104 -1.48 -13.35 8.59
CA PRO A 104 -1.90 -13.61 7.20
C PRO A 104 -3.41 -13.42 6.93
N ASN A 105 -4.22 -13.19 7.96
CA ASN A 105 -5.69 -13.30 7.86
C ASN A 105 -6.41 -12.02 7.45
N ARG A 106 -5.68 -10.90 7.36
CA ARG A 106 -6.20 -9.56 7.02
C ARG A 106 -7.24 -9.05 8.02
N ASN A 107 -7.02 -9.32 9.31
CA ASN A 107 -7.85 -8.85 10.43
C ASN A 107 -7.23 -7.61 11.11
N GLU A 108 -7.81 -7.20 12.25
CA GLU A 108 -7.35 -6.07 13.06
C GLU A 108 -5.85 -6.18 13.41
N PRO A 109 -5.12 -5.06 13.53
CA PRO A 109 -3.68 -5.05 13.78
C PRO A 109 -3.27 -5.71 15.11
N ASP A 110 -4.15 -5.79 16.11
CA ASP A 110 -3.86 -6.44 17.40
C ASP A 110 -4.21 -7.94 17.43
N THR A 111 -4.71 -8.51 16.34
CA THR A 111 -4.93 -9.96 16.26
C THR A 111 -3.61 -10.73 16.17
N LEU A 112 -3.66 -12.02 16.53
CA LEU A 112 -2.52 -12.91 16.37
C LEU A 112 -2.10 -12.97 14.89
N GLY A 113 -0.83 -12.63 14.63
CA GLY A 113 -0.26 -12.65 13.30
C GLY A 113 1.24 -12.39 13.32
N GLU A 114 1.79 -12.14 12.14
CA GLU A 114 3.23 -12.05 11.92
C GLU A 114 3.79 -10.64 12.16
N LEU A 115 2.95 -9.60 12.02
CA LEU A 115 3.39 -8.21 12.15
C LEU A 115 3.20 -7.71 13.58
N ASN A 116 4.28 -7.24 14.19
CA ASN A 116 4.24 -6.52 15.46
C ASN A 116 3.82 -5.06 15.22
N TYR A 117 2.54 -4.75 15.43
CA TYR A 117 2.01 -3.42 15.16
C TYR A 117 2.50 -2.33 16.11
N SER A 118 2.90 -2.65 17.35
CA SER A 118 3.56 -1.66 18.23
C SER A 118 4.85 -1.14 17.58
N TYR A 119 5.64 -2.05 17.02
CA TYR A 119 6.88 -1.70 16.33
C TYR A 119 6.60 -0.98 15.00
N VAL A 120 5.62 -1.45 14.22
CA VAL A 120 5.23 -0.82 12.95
C VAL A 120 4.80 0.62 13.15
N PHE A 121 3.91 0.91 14.11
CA PHE A 121 3.46 2.27 14.36
C PHE A 121 4.60 3.18 14.80
N GLN A 122 5.47 2.72 15.70
CA GLN A 122 6.67 3.47 16.06
C GLN A 122 7.55 3.77 14.84
N LYS A 123 7.67 2.81 13.91
CA LYS A 123 8.42 3.05 12.67
C LYS A 123 7.73 4.09 11.79
N LEU A 124 6.41 4.06 11.62
CA LEU A 124 5.71 5.07 10.83
C LEU A 124 5.87 6.49 11.43
N GLU A 125 5.86 6.60 12.76
CA GLU A 125 6.20 7.85 13.46
C GLU A 125 7.65 8.29 13.19
N ASP A 126 8.64 7.38 13.34
CA ASP A 126 10.06 7.66 13.05
C ASP A 126 10.28 8.07 11.58
N PHE A 127 9.44 7.56 10.68
CA PHE A 127 9.46 7.95 9.27
C PHE A 127 9.05 9.40 9.05
N GLY A 128 8.34 10.00 10.00
CA GLY A 128 7.75 11.33 9.90
C GLY A 128 6.50 11.37 9.02
N TYR A 129 5.76 10.25 8.95
CA TYR A 129 4.49 10.23 8.22
C TYR A 129 3.40 10.90 9.06
N ASP A 130 2.77 11.93 8.51
CA ASP A 130 1.84 12.83 9.20
C ASP A 130 0.43 12.86 8.57
N ASP A 131 0.15 11.92 7.65
CA ASP A 131 -1.14 11.78 6.97
C ASP A 131 -1.90 10.53 7.48
N TRP A 132 -3.07 10.25 6.92
CA TRP A 132 -3.97 9.19 7.35
C TRP A 132 -3.39 7.79 7.14
N ILE A 133 -3.72 6.87 8.05
CA ILE A 133 -3.47 5.42 7.88
C ILE A 133 -4.82 4.73 7.65
N GLY A 134 -4.97 4.07 6.50
CA GLY A 134 -6.18 3.33 6.17
C GLY A 134 -6.29 2.00 6.92
N CYS A 135 -7.40 1.77 7.60
CA CYS A 135 -7.70 0.52 8.31
C CYS A 135 -8.41 -0.48 7.38
N GLU A 136 -7.70 -1.00 6.37
CA GLU A 136 -8.27 -1.93 5.37
C GLU A 136 -8.16 -3.41 5.81
N TYR A 137 -8.90 -3.76 6.84
CA TYR A 137 -9.01 -5.14 7.32
C TYR A 137 -10.45 -5.62 7.35
N LYS A 138 -10.63 -6.95 7.39
CA LYS A 138 -11.91 -7.60 7.66
C LYS A 138 -12.00 -7.83 9.16
N PRO A 139 -12.99 -7.26 9.88
CA PRO A 139 -13.10 -7.51 11.30
C PRO A 139 -13.20 -9.00 11.61
N LYS A 140 -12.52 -9.46 12.67
CA LYS A 140 -12.56 -10.88 13.06
C LYS A 140 -13.94 -11.30 13.57
N THR A 141 -14.66 -10.37 14.22
CA THR A 141 -16.04 -10.56 14.67
C THR A 141 -16.94 -9.49 14.04
N SER A 142 -17.23 -8.41 14.76
CA SER A 142 -17.94 -7.23 14.28
C SER A 142 -17.00 -6.04 14.26
N THR A 143 -17.31 -5.03 13.44
CA THR A 143 -16.49 -3.81 13.38
C THR A 143 -16.32 -3.19 14.76
N ILE A 144 -17.40 -3.00 15.52
CA ILE A 144 -17.36 -2.28 16.80
C ILE A 144 -16.52 -3.03 17.85
N GLU A 145 -16.69 -4.34 17.96
CA GLU A 145 -15.88 -5.17 18.88
C GLU A 145 -14.40 -5.22 18.48
N GLY A 146 -14.11 -5.07 17.19
CA GLY A 146 -12.75 -5.05 16.65
C GLY A 146 -12.03 -3.70 16.76
N LEU A 147 -12.60 -2.68 17.42
CA LEU A 147 -11.94 -1.36 17.55
C LEU A 147 -11.12 -1.19 18.84
N ASP A 148 -11.12 -2.19 19.73
CA ASP A 148 -10.38 -2.13 21.00
C ASP A 148 -8.89 -1.80 20.82
N TRP A 149 -8.29 -2.22 19.71
CA TRP A 149 -6.87 -1.93 19.41
C TRP A 149 -6.55 -0.44 19.39
N ILE A 150 -7.49 0.41 18.96
CA ILE A 150 -7.26 1.85 18.83
C ILE A 150 -6.84 2.42 20.18
N SER A 151 -7.60 2.11 21.23
CA SER A 151 -7.26 2.53 22.59
C SER A 151 -6.02 1.82 23.15
N LYS A 152 -5.81 0.52 22.84
CA LYS A 152 -4.61 -0.23 23.27
C LYS A 152 -3.31 0.37 22.72
N PHE A 153 -3.36 0.96 21.53
CA PHE A 153 -2.24 1.67 20.92
C PHE A 153 -2.23 3.18 21.23
N ASN A 154 -3.09 3.65 22.14
CA ASN A 154 -3.22 5.06 22.55
C ASN A 154 -3.66 6.02 21.44
N TYR A 155 -4.43 5.54 20.46
CA TYR A 155 -5.08 6.36 19.46
C TYR A 155 -6.52 6.72 19.83
N SER A 156 -7.08 7.69 19.12
CA SER A 156 -8.48 8.10 19.19
C SER A 156 -9.06 8.26 17.79
N LEU A 157 -10.35 7.90 17.62
CA LEU A 157 -11.14 8.18 16.42
C LEU A 157 -11.93 9.48 16.54
#